data_AF-A0A963DH81-F1
#
_entry.id   AF-A0A963DH81-F1
#
_cell.length_a   1.000
_cell.length_b   1.000
_cell.length_c   1.000
_cell.angle_alpha   90.00
_cell.angle_beta   90.00
_cell.angle_gamma   90.00
#
_symmetry.space_group_name_H-M   'P 1'
#
loop_
_entity.id
_entity.type
_entity.pdbx_description
1 polymer ?
#
loop_
_entity_poly.entity_id
_entity_poly.type
_entity_poly.pdbx_seq_one_letter_code
_entity_poly.pdbx_strand_id
1 'polypeptide(L)'
;MQDDLVHKIKSNPKYHELVSKRNSFKWIMAVIMLVVYYAFILTIAFDKEFMAQPLSAGSVTTIGIPLGIAVIVFAFVLTGIYIQRANAVFDRLNREIKEEVL
;
A
#
# COMPACT_ATOMS: atom_id res chain seq x y z
N MET A 1 18.09 -24.45 -21.70
CA MET A 1 18.97 -23.40 -21.13
C MET A 1 18.21 -22.37 -20.31
N GLN A 2 17.12 -21.77 -20.82
CA GLN A 2 16.32 -20.81 -20.04
C GLN A 2 15.51 -21.48 -18.91
N ASP A 3 15.04 -22.72 -19.13
CA ASP A 3 14.33 -23.50 -18.11
C ASP A 3 15.21 -23.90 -16.91
N ASP A 4 16.49 -24.20 -17.11
CA ASP A 4 17.44 -24.51 -16.04
C ASP A 4 17.69 -23.32 -15.11
N LEU A 5 17.76 -22.11 -15.67
CA LEU A 5 17.91 -20.87 -14.90
C LEU A 5 16.65 -20.58 -14.08
N VAL A 6 15.46 -20.73 -14.67
CA VAL A 6 14.18 -20.58 -13.96
C VAL A 6 14.08 -21.61 -12.84
N HIS A 7 14.50 -22.85 -13.08
CA HIS A 7 14.44 -23.92 -12.09
C HIS A 7 15.41 -23.66 -10.93
N LYS A 8 16.63 -23.20 -11.21
CA LYS A 8 17.62 -22.79 -10.19
C LYS A 8 17.13 -21.62 -9.33
N ILE A 9 16.56 -20.58 -9.96
CA ILE A 9 16.02 -19.41 -9.24
C ILE A 9 14.85 -19.83 -8.35
N LYS A 10 13.91 -20.63 -8.87
CA LYS A 10 12.80 -21.14 -8.06
C LYS A 10 13.28 -22.04 -6.93
N SER A 11 14.32 -22.86 -7.11
CA SER A 11 14.85 -23.69 -6.03
C SER A 11 15.64 -22.92 -4.96
N ASN A 12 16.00 -21.65 -5.20
CA ASN A 12 16.78 -20.88 -4.23
C ASN A 12 15.89 -20.48 -3.01
N PRO A 13 16.28 -20.83 -1.78
CA PRO A 13 15.52 -20.48 -0.58
C PRO A 13 15.39 -18.96 -0.36
N LYS A 14 16.36 -18.14 -0.80
CA LYS A 14 16.29 -16.67 -0.76
C LYS A 14 15.17 -16.12 -1.65
N TYR A 15 14.88 -16.76 -2.79
CA TYR A 15 13.78 -16.38 -3.67
C TYR A 15 12.42 -16.62 -3.00
N HIS A 16 12.27 -17.75 -2.30
CA HIS A 16 11.06 -18.04 -1.53
C HIS A 16 10.84 -17.04 -0.38
N GLU A 17 11.91 -16.67 0.35
CA GLU A 17 11.85 -15.66 1.40
C GLU A 17 11.45 -14.29 0.84
N LEU A 18 11.99 -13.92 -0.33
CA LEU A 18 11.64 -12.69 -1.05
C LEU A 18 10.15 -12.63 -1.40
N VAL A 19 9.63 -13.71 -1.99
CA VAL A 19 8.23 -13.80 -2.41
C VAL A 19 7.30 -13.77 -1.21
N SER A 20 7.61 -14.50 -0.14
CA SER A 20 6.87 -14.53 1.12
C SER A 20 6.75 -13.14 1.76
N LYS A 21 7.89 -12.45 1.94
CA LYS A 21 7.92 -11.11 2.53
C LYS A 21 7.18 -10.08 1.66
N ARG A 22 7.31 -10.18 0.34
CA ARG A 22 6.56 -9.33 -0.59
C ARG A 22 5.05 -9.53 -0.48
N ASN A 23 4.62 -10.79 -0.46
CA ASN A 23 3.21 -11.11 -0.50
C ASN A 23 2.51 -10.66 0.79
N SER A 24 3.14 -10.91 1.94
CA SER A 24 2.64 -10.47 3.24
C SER A 24 2.54 -8.94 3.31
N PHE A 25 3.57 -8.23 2.84
CA PHE A 25 3.56 -6.76 2.81
C PHE A 25 2.47 -6.19 1.91
N LYS A 26 2.27 -6.77 0.71
CA LYS A 26 1.17 -6.40 -0.19
C LYS A 26 -0.18 -6.58 0.47
N TRP A 27 -0.40 -7.70 1.15
CA TRP A 27 -1.66 -7.97 1.86
C TRP A 27 -1.91 -7.00 3.00
N ILE A 28 -0.88 -6.69 3.81
CA ILE A 28 -1.00 -5.71 4.89
C ILE A 28 -1.42 -4.34 4.32
N MET A 29 -0.76 -3.87 3.27
CA MET A 29 -1.08 -2.59 2.64
C MET A 29 -2.50 -2.59 2.03
N ALA A 30 -2.90 -3.69 1.40
CA ALA A 30 -4.26 -3.86 0.87
C ALA A 30 -5.31 -3.80 1.99
N VAL A 31 -5.09 -4.49 3.10
CA VAL A 31 -6.00 -4.48 4.26
C VAL A 31 -6.07 -3.07 4.88
N ILE A 32 -4.94 -2.37 5.02
CA ILE A 32 -4.94 -0.99 5.53
C ILE A 32 -5.78 -0.09 4.63
N MET A 33 -5.56 -0.14 3.31
CA MET A 33 -6.32 0.65 2.35
C MET A 33 -7.82 0.31 2.40
N LEU A 34 -8.15 -0.99 2.50
CA LEU A 34 -9.51 -1.48 2.61
C LEU A 34 -10.21 -0.92 3.86
N VAL A 35 -9.54 -0.95 5.03
CA VAL A 35 -10.06 -0.41 6.28
C VAL A 35 -10.33 1.08 6.17
N VAL A 36 -9.39 1.87 5.65
CA VAL A 36 -9.58 3.32 5.49
C VAL A 36 -10.72 3.64 4.52
N TYR A 37 -10.79 2.90 3.41
CA TYR A 37 -11.83 3.08 2.40
C TYR A 37 -13.23 2.78 2.97
N TYR A 38 -13.41 1.64 3.63
CA TYR A 38 -14.69 1.31 4.25
C TYR A 38 -15.02 2.24 5.41
N ALA A 39 -14.05 2.62 6.24
CA ALA A 39 -14.29 3.60 7.30
C ALA A 39 -14.85 4.91 6.71
N PHE A 40 -14.22 5.44 5.66
CA PHE A 40 -14.69 6.65 4.99
C PHE A 40 -16.09 6.50 4.39
N ILE A 41 -16.35 5.40 3.66
CA ILE A 41 -17.67 5.14 3.07
C ILE A 41 -18.75 4.98 4.13
N LEU A 42 -18.47 4.24 5.20
CA LEU A 42 -19.42 4.03 6.29
C LEU A 42 -19.74 5.36 6.98
N THR A 43 -18.75 6.22 7.24
CA THR A 43 -19.01 7.55 7.80
C THR A 43 -19.88 8.38 6.86
N ILE A 44 -19.66 8.34 5.54
CA ILE A 44 -20.53 9.03 4.57
C ILE A 44 -21.96 8.44 4.57
N ALA A 45 -22.09 7.12 4.68
CA ALA A 45 -23.37 6.44 4.59
C ALA A 45 -24.24 6.67 5.84
N PHE A 46 -23.65 6.57 7.02
CA PHE A 46 -24.35 6.57 8.30
C PHE A 46 -24.36 7.94 9.00
N ASP A 47 -23.37 8.80 8.77
CA ASP A 47 -23.21 10.08 9.47
C ASP A 47 -23.16 11.27 8.50
N LYS A 48 -24.20 11.36 7.66
CA LYS A 48 -24.34 12.43 6.65
C LYS A 48 -24.45 13.80 7.29
N GLU A 49 -25.08 13.90 8.46
CA GLU A 49 -25.23 15.17 9.16
C GLU A 49 -23.86 15.70 9.59
N PHE A 50 -23.00 14.86 10.18
CA PHE A 50 -21.62 15.24 10.48
C PHE A 50 -20.83 15.68 9.24
N MET A 51 -20.95 14.92 8.14
CA MET A 51 -20.28 15.25 6.87
C MET A 51 -20.78 16.55 6.23
N ALA A 52 -22.03 16.93 6.50
CA ALA A 52 -22.68 18.13 5.98
C ALA A 52 -22.46 19.37 6.87
N GLN A 53 -21.90 19.21 8.08
CA GLN A 53 -21.62 20.35 8.94
C GLN A 53 -20.65 21.32 8.27
N PRO A 54 -20.96 22.63 8.24
CA PRO A 54 -20.06 23.64 7.70
C PRO A 54 -18.84 23.79 8.61
N LEU A 55 -17.67 23.96 8.01
CA LEU A 55 -16.40 24.06 8.75
C LEU A 55 -16.30 25.32 9.64
N SER A 56 -17.06 26.36 9.31
CA SER A 56 -17.18 27.61 10.07
C SER A 56 -18.53 28.27 9.76
N ALA A 57 -19.00 29.16 10.65
CA ALA A 57 -20.25 29.88 10.45
C ALA A 57 -20.23 30.67 9.13
N GLY A 58 -21.13 30.32 8.20
CA GLY A 58 -21.23 30.93 6.87
C GLY A 58 -20.34 30.31 5.78
N SER A 59 -19.59 29.25 6.09
CA SER A 59 -18.77 28.55 5.09
C SER A 59 -19.61 27.60 4.22
N VAL A 60 -19.32 27.59 2.92
CA VAL A 60 -19.88 26.61 1.96
C VAL A 60 -19.13 25.26 2.00
N THR A 61 -17.97 25.22 2.65
CA THR A 61 -17.14 24.02 2.77
C THR A 61 -17.58 23.20 3.97
N THR A 62 -17.99 21.95 3.74
CA THR A 62 -18.38 21.02 4.81
C THR A 62 -17.19 20.22 5.33
N ILE A 63 -17.33 19.64 6.53
CA ILE A 63 -16.31 18.77 7.16
C ILE A 63 -15.91 17.58 6.24
N GLY A 64 -16.82 17.12 5.39
CA GLY A 64 -16.53 16.05 4.43
C GLY A 64 -15.40 16.37 3.45
N ILE A 65 -15.20 17.64 3.08
CA ILE A 65 -14.14 18.04 2.12
C ILE A 65 -12.75 17.85 2.73
N PRO A 66 -12.40 18.47 3.89
CA PRO A 66 -11.13 18.20 4.56
C PRO A 66 -10.90 16.72 4.85
N LEU A 67 -11.94 15.99 5.24
CA LEU A 67 -11.83 14.55 5.53
C LEU A 67 -11.48 13.75 4.27
N GLY A 68 -12.14 14.04 3.14
CA GLY A 68 -11.81 13.41 1.85
C GLY A 68 -10.38 13.72 1.40
N ILE A 69 -9.94 14.98 1.56
CA ILE A 69 -8.55 15.37 1.28
C ILE A 69 -7.57 14.60 2.17
N ALA A 70 -7.88 14.43 3.45
CA ALA A 70 -7.04 13.66 4.37
C ALA A 70 -6.89 12.20 3.91
N VAL A 71 -7.98 11.57 3.42
CA VAL A 71 -7.92 10.20 2.85
C VAL A 71 -7.05 10.15 1.60
N ILE A 72 -7.15 11.15 0.71
CA ILE A 72 -6.30 11.22 -0.49
C ILE A 72 -4.82 11.34 -0.12
N VAL A 73 -4.47 12.26 0.79
CA VAL A 73 -3.10 12.43 1.28
C VAL A 73 -2.60 11.14 1.93
N PHE A 74 -3.43 10.49 2.75
CA PHE A 74 -3.10 9.21 3.36
C PHE A 74 -2.80 8.13 2.30
N ALA A 75 -3.59 8.04 1.23
CA ALA A 75 -3.35 7.10 0.14
C ALA A 75 -2.00 7.35 -0.57
N PHE A 76 -1.63 8.62 -0.79
CA PHE A 76 -0.32 8.97 -1.33
C PHE A 76 0.82 8.57 -0.40
N VAL A 77 0.69 8.84 0.91
CA VAL A 77 1.67 8.45 1.92
C VAL A 77 1.83 6.93 1.95
N LEU A 78 0.73 6.17 1.96
CA LEU A 78 0.75 4.71 1.95
C LEU A 78 1.45 4.16 0.70
N THR A 79 1.18 4.77 -0.46
CA THR A 79 1.85 4.42 -1.72
C THR A 79 3.35 4.73 -1.66
N GLY A 80 3.75 5.87 -1.10
CA GLY A 80 5.15 6.23 -0.89
C GLY A 80 5.88 5.25 0.02
N ILE A 81 5.28 4.89 1.15
CA ILE A 81 5.82 3.87 2.08
C ILE A 81 5.95 2.52 1.37
N TYR A 82 4.95 2.14 0.57
CA TYR A 82 4.99 0.91 -0.22
C TYR A 82 6.17 0.91 -1.19
N ILE A 83 6.36 1.99 -1.96
CA ILE A 83 7.45 2.10 -2.94
C ILE A 83 8.81 2.10 -2.24
N GLN A 84 8.99 2.88 -1.17
CA GLN A 84 10.25 2.95 -0.44
C GLN A 84 10.64 1.57 0.12
N ARG A 85 9.69 0.86 0.71
CA ARG A 85 9.93 -0.47 1.28
C ARG A 85 10.15 -1.53 0.19
N ALA A 86 9.42 -1.41 -0.92
CA ALA A 86 9.64 -2.27 -2.08
C ALA A 86 11.06 -2.08 -2.64
N ASN A 87 11.47 -0.84 -2.91
CA ASN A 87 12.79 -0.56 -3.46
C ASN A 87 13.91 -1.01 -2.51
N ALA A 88 13.82 -0.71 -1.21
CA ALA A 88 14.86 -1.07 -0.25
C ALA A 88 15.05 -2.60 -0.06
N VAL A 89 13.97 -3.37 -0.10
CA VAL A 89 14.03 -4.83 0.13
C VAL A 89 14.26 -5.59 -1.17
N PHE A 90 13.59 -5.21 -2.27
CA PHE A 90 13.70 -5.92 -3.54
C PHE A 90 15.00 -5.62 -4.27
N ASP A 91 15.55 -4.41 -4.22
CA ASP A 91 16.83 -4.13 -4.89
C ASP A 91 17.99 -4.86 -4.22
N ARG A 92 17.98 -4.97 -2.89
CA ARG A 92 19.03 -5.70 -2.15
C ARG A 92 19.02 -7.19 -2.50
N LEU A 93 17.84 -7.82 -2.46
CA LEU A 93 17.71 -9.25 -2.78
C LEU A 93 17.92 -9.54 -4.27
N ASN A 94 17.51 -8.65 -5.18
CA ASN A 94 17.83 -8.79 -6.60
C ASN A 94 19.34 -8.69 -6.87
N ARG A 95 20.06 -7.83 -6.13
CA ARG A 95 21.52 -7.70 -6.27
C ARG A 95 22.24 -8.97 -5.80
N GLU A 96 21.87 -9.50 -4.63
CA GLU A 96 22.42 -10.76 -4.12
C GLU A 96 22.14 -11.95 -5.05
N ILE A 97 20.94 -12.04 -5.63
CA ILE A 97 20.60 -13.12 -6.58
C ILE A 97 21.39 -12.98 -7.89
N LYS A 98 21.63 -11.74 -8.37
CA LYS A 98 22.49 -11.54 -9.54
C LYS A 98 23.93 -11.97 -9.27
N GLU A 99 24.50 -11.60 -8.11
CA GLU A 99 25.87 -11.97 -7.73
C GLU A 99 26.05 -13.49 -7.51
N GLU A 100 25.00 -14.23 -7.13
CA GLU A 100 25.06 -15.69 -6.97
C GLU A 100 24.86 -16.48 -8.28
N VAL A 101 24.27 -15.87 -9.31
CA VAL A 101 23.82 -16.58 -10.53
C VAL A 101 24.57 -16.16 -11.80
N LEU A 102 25.13 -14.94 -11.86
CA LEU A 102 25.96 -14.41 -12.95
C LEU A 102 27.44 -14.36 -12.54
#